data_AF-A0A090VIR7-F1
#
_entry.id   AF-A0A090VIR7-F1
#
_cell.length_a   1.000
_cell.length_b   1.000
_cell.length_c   1.000
_cell.angle_alpha   90.00
_cell.angle_beta   90.00
_cell.angle_gamma   90.00
#
_symmetry.space_group_name_H-M   'P 1'
#
loop_
_entity.id
_entity.type
_entity.pdbx_description
1 polymer ?
#
loop_
_entity_poly.entity_id
_entity_poly.type
_entity_poly.pdbx_seq_one_letter_code
_entity_poly.pdbx_strand_id
1 'polypeptide(L)' 'MVISLLQTINEVSSKMNSALKPYGISEPQFNVLRILRGQKGNPISLAEAQEQMITKMSNTTRLIDKLEAKNCVRRVN' A
#
# COMPACT_ATOMS: atom_id res chain seq x y z
N MET A 1 -8.22 19.17 -19.05
CA MET A 1 -8.80 18.57 -17.83
C MET A 1 -8.13 17.24 -17.46
N VAL A 2 -8.18 16.20 -18.31
CA VAL A 2 -7.56 14.89 -17.99
C VAL A 2 -6.05 14.97 -17.74
N ILE A 3 -5.30 15.66 -18.60
CA ILE A 3 -3.85 15.84 -18.44
C ILE A 3 -3.51 16.54 -17.12
N SER A 4 -4.25 17.59 -16.76
CA SER A 4 -4.05 18.31 -15.50
C SER A 4 -4.27 17.40 -14.29
N LEU A 5 -5.27 16.50 -14.34
CA LEU A 5 -5.49 15.52 -13.27
C LEU A 5 -4.33 14.52 -13.17
N LEU A 6 -3.81 14.02 -14.29
CA LEU A 6 -2.65 13.13 -14.30
C LEU A 6 -1.39 13.81 -13.75
N GLN A 7 -1.17 15.09 -14.09
CA GLN A 7 -0.09 15.89 -13.52
C GLN A 7 -0.22 16.03 -12.00
N THR A 8 -1.42 16.33 -11.50
CA THR A 8 -1.69 16.41 -10.06
C THR A 8 -1.45 15.07 -9.37
N ILE A 9 -1.92 13.96 -9.94
CA ILE A 9 -1.68 12.62 -9.39
C ILE A 9 -0.18 12.35 -9.28
N ASN A 10 0.59 12.62 -10.33
CA ASN A 10 2.03 12.43 -10.31
C ASN A 10 2.73 13.29 -9.26
N GLU A 11 2.32 14.55 -9.09
CA GLU A 11 2.88 15.43 -8.07
C GLU A 11 2.55 14.92 -6.65
N VAL A 12 1.32 14.46 -6.42
CA VAL A 12 0.90 13.87 -5.14
C VAL A 12 1.67 12.58 -4.85
N SER A 13 1.78 11.67 -5.81
CA SER A 13 2.58 10.44 -5.66
C SER A 13 4.05 10.75 -5.39
N SER A 14 4.63 11.77 -6.03
CA SER A 14 6.02 12.20 -5.76
C SER A 14 6.21 12.69 -4.31
N LYS A 15 5.28 13.52 -3.81
CA LYS A 15 5.28 13.99 -2.41
C LYS A 15 5.10 12.83 -1.45
N MET A 16 4.20 11.89 -1.74
CA MET A 16 3.96 10.72 -0.90
C MET A 16 5.18 9.80 -0.86
N ASN A 17 5.82 9.53 -2.00
CA ASN A 17 7.07 8.76 -2.05
C ASN A 17 8.19 9.44 -1.24
N SER A 18 8.29 10.77 -1.30
CA SER A 18 9.27 11.52 -0.50
C SER A 18 8.99 11.41 1.00
N ALA A 19 7.73 11.49 1.41
CA ALA A 19 7.32 11.35 2.81
C ALA A 19 7.52 9.92 3.35
N LEU A 20 7.37 8.90 2.50
CA LEU A 20 7.52 7.50 2.88
C LEU A 20 8.97 7.00 2.81
N LYS A 21 9.86 7.72 2.11
CA LYS A 21 11.27 7.37 1.91
C LYS A 21 12.03 7.04 3.21
N PRO A 22 11.89 7.81 4.32
CA PRO A 22 12.59 7.50 5.58
C PRO A 22 12.20 6.14 6.19
N TYR A 23 10.99 5.65 5.89
CA TYR A 23 10.49 4.36 6.35
C TYR A 23 10.85 3.22 5.39
N GLY A 24 11.39 3.54 4.21
CA GLY A 24 11.65 2.58 3.14
C GLY A 24 10.37 1.88 2.67
N ILE A 25 9.24 2.58 2.68
CA ILE A 25 7.92 2.09 2.28
C ILE A 25 7.55 2.74 0.95
N SER A 26 7.02 1.97 -0.01
CA SER A 26 6.45 2.53 -1.24
C SER A 26 4.97 2.88 -1.07
N GLU A 27 4.43 3.74 -1.93
CA GLU A 27 2.99 4.05 -1.95
C GLU A 27 2.09 2.79 -1.99
N PRO A 28 2.33 1.76 -2.82
CA PRO A 28 1.54 0.53 -2.78
C PRO A 28 1.65 -0.24 -1.45
N GLN A 29 2.84 -0.27 -0.83
CA GLN A 29 3.01 -0.88 0.49
C GLN A 29 2.28 -0.09 1.58
N PHE A 30 2.31 1.24 1.50
CA PHE A 30 1.55 2.09 2.40
C PHE A 30 0.04 1.87 2.25
N ASN A 31 -0.45 1.63 1.03
CA ASN A 31 -1.85 1.29 0.81
C ASN A 31 -2.25 0.00 1.54
N VAL A 32 -1.40 -1.05 1.50
CA VAL A 32 -1.62 -2.28 2.29
C VAL A 32 -1.72 -1.95 3.79
N LEU A 33 -0.80 -1.15 4.33
CA LEU A 33 -0.83 -0.75 5.74
C LEU A 33 -2.09 0.06 6.09
N ARG A 34 -2.56 0.92 5.18
CA ARG A 34 -3.80 1.69 5.33
C ARG A 34 -5.03 0.81 5.35
N ILE A 35 -5.10 -0.20 4.49
CA ILE A 35 -6.18 -1.20 4.45
C ILE A 35 -6.22 -1.94 5.78
N LEU A 36 -5.09 -2.49 6.23
CA LEU A 36 -4.99 -3.22 7.50
C LEU A 36 -5.37 -2.36 8.70
N ARG A 37 -4.95 -1.08 8.72
CA ARG A 37 -5.35 -0.13 9.77
C ARG A 37 -6.86 0.09 9.81
N GLY A 38 -7.53 0.07 8.65
CA GLY A 38 -8.99 0.16 8.55
C GLY A 38 -9.73 -1.02 9.17
N GLN A 39 -9.09 -2.18 9.27
CA GLN A 39 -9.67 -3.40 9.85
C GLN A 39 -9.67 -3.41 11.38
N LYS A 40 -9.07 -2.41 12.04
CA LYS A 40 -9.06 -2.24 13.50
C LYS A 40 -8.59 -3.47 14.28
N GLY A 41 -7.57 -4.15 13.76
CA GLY A 41 -6.97 -5.34 14.39
C GLY A 41 -7.59 -6.67 13.94
N ASN A 42 -8.67 -6.65 13.15
CA ASN A 42 -9.19 -7.86 12.53
C ASN A 42 -8.27 -8.28 11.38
N PRO A 43 -7.80 -9.54 11.34
CA PRO A 43 -7.03 -10.04 10.22
C PRO A 43 -7.92 -10.14 8.98
N ILE A 44 -7.30 -9.96 7.81
CA ILE A 44 -7.93 -10.18 6.51
C ILE A 44 -7.07 -11.12 5.68
N SER A 45 -7.69 -11.82 4.76
CA SER A 45 -7.00 -12.65 3.79
C SER A 45 -6.21 -11.80 2.78
N LEU A 46 -5.24 -12.42 2.12
CA LEU A 46 -4.49 -11.79 1.03
C LEU A 46 -5.40 -11.36 -0.13
N ALA A 47 -6.47 -12.13 -0.38
CA ALA A 47 -7.46 -11.83 -1.43
C ALA A 47 -8.27 -10.57 -1.09
N GLU A 48 -8.76 -10.45 0.15
CA GLU A 48 -9.47 -9.25 0.61
C GLU A 48 -8.56 -8.00 0.57
N ALA A 49 -7.30 -8.14 0.95
CA ALA A 49 -6.32 -7.05 0.86
C ALA A 49 -6.12 -6.62 -0.60
N GLN A 50 -5.98 -7.58 -1.53
CA GLN A 50 -5.81 -7.34 -2.96
C GLN A 50 -7.02 -6.63 -3.59
N GLU A 51 -8.24 -6.99 -3.19
CA GLU A 51 -9.48 -6.39 -3.71
C GLU A 51 -9.63 -4.92 -3.31
N GLN A 52 -9.15 -4.56 -2.11
CA GLN A 52 -9.20 -3.20 -1.56
C GLN A 52 -8.07 -2.29 -2.06
N MET A 53 -7.12 -2.80 -2.86
CA MET A 53 -6.03 -1.99 -3.40
C MET A 53 -6.53 -0.89 -4.34
N ILE A 54 -6.00 0.33 -4.17
CA ILE A 54 -6.31 1.48 -5.05
C ILE A 54 -5.94 1.16 -6.50
N THR A 55 -4.73 0.65 -6.70
CA THR A 55 -4.28 0.12 -7.98
C THR A 55 -4.24 -1.40 -7.88
N LYS A 56 -5.13 -2.08 -8.61
CA LYS A 56 -5.13 -3.53 -8.69
C LYS A 56 -3.92 -3.99 -9.49
N MET A 57 -2.90 -4.47 -8.79
CA MET A 57 -1.67 -5.03 -9.36
C MET A 57 -1.60 -6.52 -9.04
N SER A 58 -0.99 -7.35 -9.90
CA SER A 58 -0.82 -8.78 -9.66
C SER A 58 0.19 -9.13 -8.54
N ASN A 59 0.79 -8.14 -7.89
CA ASN A 59 1.95 -8.30 -7.02
C ASN A 59 1.70 -7.99 -5.53
N THR A 60 0.44 -7.92 -5.07
CA THR A 60 0.12 -7.58 -3.66
C THR A 60 0.74 -8.55 -2.67
N THR A 61 0.80 -9.85 -2.97
CA THR A 61 1.53 -10.84 -2.14
C THR A 61 2.98 -10.42 -1.91
N ARG A 62 3.70 -10.02 -2.96
CA ARG A 62 5.09 -9.57 -2.88
C ARG A 62 5.24 -8.23 -2.13
N LEU A 63 4.22 -7.37 -2.16
CA LEU A 63 4.21 -6.15 -1.32
C LEU A 63 4.10 -6.52 0.17
N ILE A 64 3.22 -7.46 0.49
CA ILE A 64 3.01 -7.98 1.85
C ILE A 64 4.26 -8.72 2.36
N ASP A 65 4.90 -9.56 1.54
CA ASP A 65 6.14 -10.25 1.92
C ASP A 65 7.25 -9.26 2.29
N LYS A 66 7.39 -8.18 1.50
CA LYS A 66 8.36 -7.11 1.81
C LYS A 66 8.00 -6.34 3.07
N LEU A 67 6.72 -6.20 3.40
CA LEU A 67 6.26 -5.56 4.65
C LEU A 67 6.50 -6.47 5.86
N GLU A 68 6.32 -7.77 5.70
CA GLU A 68 6.59 -8.76 6.75
C GLU A 68 8.09 -8.84 7.05
N ALA A 69 8.94 -8.83 6.01
CA ALA A 69 10.39 -8.73 6.17
C ALA A 69 10.85 -7.43 6.88
N LYS A 70 10.00 -6.39 6.90
CA LYS A 70 10.21 -5.13 7.62
C LYS A 70 9.52 -5.11 9.00
N ASN A 71 8.93 -6.23 9.44
CA ASN A 71 8.14 -6.36 10.68
C ASN A 71 6.95 -5.38 10.77
N CYS A 72 6.44 -4.89 9.63
CA CYS A 72 5.31 -3.97 9.60
C CYS A 72 3.95 -4.69 9.62
N VAL A 73 3.94 -5.97 9.23
CA VAL A 73 2.76 -6.84 9.22
C VAL A 73 3.18 -8.22 9.70
N ARG A 74 2.19 -9.03 10.10
CA ARG A 74 2.39 -10.44 10.43
C ARG A 74 1.26 -11.26 9.83
N ARG A 75 1.57 -12.47 9.36
CA ARG A 75 0.55 -13.47 9.07
C ARG A 75 0.03 -14.07 10.38
N VAL A 76 -1.28 -14.27 10.44
CA VAL A 76 -1.93 -15.04 11.50
C VAL A 76 -2.43 -16.32 10.86
N ASN A 77 -2.04 -17.46 11.44
CA ASN A 77 -2.56 -18.78 11.08
C ASN A 77 -3.79 -19.09 11.92
#